data_AF-A0A3C0HMC4-F1
#
_entry.id   AF-A0A3C0HMC4-F1
#
_cell.length_a   1.000
_cell.length_b   1.000
_cell.length_c   1.000
_cell.angle_alpha   90.00
_cell.angle_beta   90.00
_cell.angle_gamma   90.00
#
_symmetry.space_group_name_H-M   'P 1'
#
loop_
_entity.id
_entity.type
_entity.pdbx_description
1 polymer ?
#
loop_
_entity_poly.entity_id
_entity_poly.type
_entity_poly.pdbx_seq_one_letter_code
_entity_poly.pdbx_strand_id
1 'polypeptide(L)'
;MPDGTPAIALGLAINGISTYGFLVLARRAVGDEAYGGLAIVWSLVYILGPGLFQPLEQEVARATAARGSLGQGSAPVLRQAANIGVVFLALVFTGVLVAWPLGLSGMLDDRPDLLAALLLGLAAFAFAELGRGILSGRHLFTEYGRYFAAEG
;
A
#
# COMPACT_ATOMS: atom_id res chain seq x y z
N MET A 1 22.06 14.72 -9.89
CA MET A 1 20.92 13.90 -9.42
C MET A 1 19.78 14.84 -9.07
N PRO A 2 18.51 14.45 -9.23
CA PRO A 2 17.39 15.27 -8.78
C PRO A 2 17.49 15.55 -7.27
N ASP A 3 17.09 16.74 -6.84
CA ASP A 3 16.97 17.06 -5.41
C ASP A 3 15.92 16.13 -4.77
N GLY A 4 16.34 15.31 -3.81
CA GLY A 4 15.47 14.35 -3.09
C GLY A 4 15.86 12.88 -3.18
N THR A 5 16.74 12.49 -4.12
CA THR A 5 17.23 11.09 -4.23
C THR A 5 17.83 10.54 -2.92
N PRO A 6 18.66 11.30 -2.17
CA PRO A 6 19.21 10.81 -0.90
C PRO A 6 18.14 10.59 0.18
N ALA A 7 17.09 11.43 0.20
CA ALA A 7 15.99 11.31 1.14
C ALA A 7 15.12 10.07 0.86
N ILE A 8 14.85 9.78 -0.43
CA ILE A 8 14.15 8.56 -0.84
C ILE A 8 14.96 7.32 -0.48
N ALA A 9 16.28 7.33 -0.74
CA ALA A 9 17.15 6.21 -0.40
C ALA A 9 17.18 5.93 1.11
N LEU A 10 17.25 6.99 1.93
CA LEU A 10 17.19 6.86 3.39
C LEU A 10 15.82 6.33 3.86
N GLY A 11 14.72 6.84 3.31
CA GLY A 11 13.37 6.35 3.61
C GLY A 11 13.21 4.87 3.30
N LEU A 12 13.70 4.41 2.14
CA LEU A 12 13.65 3.01 1.75
C LEU A 12 14.50 2.12 2.67
N ALA A 13 15.68 2.59 3.08
CA ALA A 13 16.52 1.87 4.03
C ALA A 13 15.83 1.72 5.41
N ILE A 14 15.19 2.78 5.91
CA ILE A 14 14.41 2.73 7.15
C ILE A 14 13.25 1.74 7.01
N ASN A 15 12.49 1.81 5.92
CA ASN A 15 11.37 0.91 5.65
C ASN A 15 11.80 -0.57 5.65
N GLY A 16 12.90 -0.89 4.97
CA GLY A 16 13.43 -2.26 4.93
C GLY A 16 13.86 -2.76 6.31
N ILE A 17 14.54 -1.92 7.10
CA ILE A 17 14.99 -2.26 8.46
C ILE A 17 13.79 -2.48 9.38
N SER A 18 12.81 -1.58 9.35
CA SER A 18 11.61 -1.67 10.18
C SER A 18 10.75 -2.88 9.82
N THR A 19 10.56 -3.15 8.51
CA THR A 19 9.84 -4.34 8.03
C THR A 19 10.52 -5.62 8.50
N TYR A 20 11.85 -5.71 8.37
CA TYR A 20 12.60 -6.85 8.86
C TYR A 20 12.47 -7.01 10.39
N GLY A 21 12.60 -5.91 11.14
CA GLY A 21 12.42 -5.89 12.58
C GLY A 21 11.02 -6.38 13.00
N PHE A 22 9.97 -5.90 12.34
CA PHE A 22 8.59 -6.33 12.55
C PHE A 22 8.43 -7.83 12.34
N LEU A 23 8.93 -8.38 11.22
CA LEU A 23 8.81 -9.81 10.93
C LEU A 23 9.53 -10.67 11.98
N VAL A 24 10.73 -10.27 12.40
CA VAL A 24 11.48 -10.98 13.46
C VAL A 24 10.76 -10.92 14.80
N LEU A 25 10.26 -9.75 15.20
CA LEU A 25 9.54 -9.56 16.46
C LEU A 25 8.20 -10.30 16.45
N ALA A 26 7.45 -10.23 15.35
CA ALA A 26 6.19 -10.92 15.19
C ALA A 26 6.36 -12.44 15.26
N ARG A 27 7.39 -12.99 14.61
CA ARG A 27 7.73 -14.41 14.73
C ARG A 27 8.01 -14.81 16.18
N ARG A 28 8.78 -14.00 16.91
CA ARG A 28 9.10 -14.26 18.34
C ARG A 28 7.89 -14.13 19.26
N ALA A 29 6.98 -13.20 18.96
CA ALA A 29 5.80 -12.93 19.79
C ALA A 29 4.68 -13.96 19.58
N VAL A 30 4.49 -14.41 18.34
CA VAL A 30 3.37 -15.26 17.93
C VAL A 30 3.74 -16.76 17.92
N GLY A 31 5.04 -17.08 17.87
CA GLY A 31 5.54 -18.46 17.80
C GLY A 31 5.49 -19.03 16.38
N ASP A 32 6.30 -20.06 16.12
CA ASP A 32 6.46 -20.64 14.77
C ASP A 32 5.15 -21.22 14.21
N GLU A 33 4.28 -21.74 15.09
CA GLU A 33 3.01 -22.38 14.72
C GLU A 33 2.00 -21.40 14.11
N ALA A 34 1.92 -20.17 14.63
CA ALA A 34 0.99 -19.15 14.17
C ALA A 34 1.63 -18.10 13.23
N TYR A 35 2.93 -18.21 12.96
CA TYR A 35 3.65 -17.34 12.01
C TYR A 35 3.30 -17.65 10.54
N GLY A 36 2.90 -18.88 10.22
CA GLY A 36 2.57 -19.31 8.86
C GLY A 36 1.48 -18.45 8.21
N GLY A 37 0.31 -18.34 8.84
CA GLY A 37 -0.78 -17.50 8.37
C GLY A 37 -0.40 -16.01 8.28
N LEU A 38 0.38 -15.49 9.23
CA LEU A 38 0.87 -14.11 9.18
C LEU A 38 1.81 -13.87 7.99
N ALA A 39 2.72 -14.80 7.70
CA ALA A 39 3.62 -14.71 6.56
C ALA A 39 2.83 -14.73 5.22
N ILE A 40 1.73 -15.48 5.16
CA ILE A 40 0.82 -15.50 4.02
C ILE A 40 0.10 -14.16 3.87
N VAL A 41 -0.46 -13.60 4.94
CA VAL A 41 -1.07 -12.25 4.92
C VAL A 41 -0.06 -11.23 4.41
N TRP A 42 1.15 -11.21 4.99
CA TRP A 42 2.21 -10.29 4.59
C TRP A 42 2.56 -10.42 3.10
N SER A 43 2.74 -11.65 2.64
CA SER A 43 3.04 -11.95 1.22
C SER A 43 1.93 -11.48 0.29
N LEU A 44 0.67 -11.75 0.64
CA LEU A 44 -0.50 -11.33 -0.14
C LEU A 44 -0.59 -9.81 -0.21
N VAL A 45 -0.39 -9.09 0.89
CA VAL A 45 -0.38 -7.62 0.90
C VAL A 45 0.72 -7.08 -0.01
N TYR A 46 1.94 -7.63 0.05
CA TYR A 46 3.06 -7.16 -0.78
C TYR A 46 2.96 -7.53 -2.27
N ILE A 47 2.20 -8.57 -2.62
CA ILE A 47 1.95 -8.93 -4.02
C ILE A 47 0.75 -8.13 -4.57
N LEU A 48 -0.38 -8.17 -3.85
CA LEU A 48 -1.64 -7.59 -4.29
C LEU A 48 -1.65 -6.07 -4.14
N GLY A 49 -1.03 -5.52 -3.10
CA GLY A 49 -0.99 -4.08 -2.85
C GLY A 49 -0.42 -3.32 -4.06
N PRO A 50 0.87 -3.49 -4.39
CA PRO A 50 1.45 -2.89 -5.58
C PRO A 50 0.76 -3.36 -6.87
N GLY A 51 0.47 -4.66 -6.99
CA GLY A 51 -0.13 -5.22 -8.21
C GLY A 51 -1.47 -4.60 -8.60
N LEU A 52 -2.30 -4.24 -7.61
CA LEU A 52 -3.63 -3.69 -7.83
C LEU A 52 -3.64 -2.16 -7.81
N PHE A 53 -2.87 -1.53 -6.92
CA PHE A 53 -3.00 -0.09 -6.65
C PHE A 53 -1.96 0.78 -7.37
N GLN A 54 -0.83 0.24 -7.81
CA GLN A 54 0.20 1.00 -8.52
C GLN A 54 -0.27 1.54 -9.89
N PRO A 55 -1.11 0.85 -10.69
CA PRO A 55 -1.67 1.46 -11.91
C PRO A 55 -2.52 2.71 -11.61
N LEU A 56 -3.26 2.70 -10.50
CA LEU A 56 -4.04 3.85 -10.04
C LEU A 56 -3.12 4.99 -9.58
N GLU A 57 -2.06 4.69 -8.82
CA GLU A 57 -0.99 5.67 -8.47
C GLU A 57 -0.46 6.36 -9.72
N GLN A 58 -0.08 5.59 -10.73
CA GLN A 58 0.52 6.10 -11.96
C GLN A 58 -0.41 7.02 -12.74
N GLU A 59 -1.70 6.66 -12.86
CA GLU A 59 -2.69 7.50 -13.52
C GLU A 59 -2.96 8.80 -12.75
N VAL A 60 -3.03 8.73 -11.42
CA VAL A 60 -3.18 9.93 -10.56
C VAL A 60 -1.98 10.85 -10.69
N ALA A 61 -0.76 10.31 -10.72
CA ALA A 61 0.46 11.08 -10.93
C ALA A 61 0.45 11.77 -12.29
N ARG A 62 0.10 11.04 -13.36
CA ARG A 62 -0.01 11.58 -14.72
C ARG A 62 -1.04 12.69 -14.82
N ALA A 63 -2.25 12.47 -14.31
CA ALA A 63 -3.33 13.46 -14.35
C ALA A 63 -3.01 14.70 -13.51
N THR A 64 -2.36 14.52 -12.36
CA THR A 64 -1.92 15.62 -11.50
C THR A 64 -0.85 16.46 -12.19
N ALA A 65 0.17 15.83 -12.79
CA ALA A 65 1.22 16.53 -13.52
C ALA A 65 0.68 17.30 -14.74
N ALA A 66 -0.25 16.71 -15.49
CA ALA A 66 -0.88 17.34 -16.65
C ALA A 66 -1.69 18.60 -16.27
N ARG A 67 -2.28 18.64 -15.07
CA ARG A 67 -2.94 19.86 -14.56
C ARG A 67 -1.93 20.88 -14.04
N GLY A 68 -0.88 20.40 -13.39
CA GLY A 68 0.22 21.24 -12.91
C GLY A 68 0.89 22.04 -14.04
N SER A 69 1.09 21.44 -15.21
CA SER A 69 1.66 22.13 -16.39
C SER A 69 0.79 23.27 -16.92
N LEU A 70 -0.51 23.26 -16.60
CA LEU A 70 -1.47 24.32 -16.93
C LEU A 70 -1.68 25.31 -15.75
N GLY A 71 -0.89 25.20 -14.68
CA GLY A 71 -1.04 26.02 -13.47
C GLY A 71 -2.29 25.71 -12.65
N GLN A 72 -2.92 24.55 -12.87
CA GLN A 72 -4.18 24.18 -12.22
C GLN A 72 -3.94 23.31 -10.98
N GLY A 73 -4.79 23.47 -9.96
CA GLY A 73 -4.77 22.63 -8.77
C GLY A 73 -5.21 21.17 -9.01
N SER A 74 -4.80 20.28 -8.11
CA SER A 74 -5.06 18.83 -8.18
C SER A 74 -6.33 18.36 -7.47
N ALA A 75 -7.08 19.25 -6.81
CA ALA A 75 -8.26 18.88 -6.02
C ALA A 75 -9.33 18.07 -6.81
N PRO A 76 -9.65 18.37 -8.08
CA PRO A 76 -10.58 17.56 -8.87
C PRO A 76 -10.06 16.14 -9.12
N VAL A 77 -8.75 15.99 -9.36
CA VAL A 77 -8.10 14.69 -9.57
C VAL A 77 -8.17 13.87 -8.29
N LEU A 78 -7.89 14.48 -7.14
CA LEU A 78 -7.99 13.81 -5.84
C LEU A 78 -9.42 13.31 -5.58
N ARG A 79 -10.45 14.13 -5.84
CA ARG A 79 -11.84 13.71 -5.62
C ARG A 79 -12.22 12.53 -6.51
N GLN A 80 -11.84 12.57 -7.79
CA GLN A 80 -12.11 11.48 -8.72
C GLN A 80 -11.33 10.21 -8.36
N ALA A 81 -10.05 10.36 -8.04
CA ALA A 81 -9.18 9.27 -7.62
C ALA A 81 -9.67 8.60 -6.33
N ALA A 82 -10.14 9.39 -5.35
CA ALA A 82 -10.73 8.86 -4.13
C ALA A 82 -12.01 8.06 -4.42
N ASN A 83 -12.90 8.57 -5.28
CA ASN A 83 -14.13 7.85 -5.65
C ASN A 83 -13.82 6.53 -6.36
N ILE A 84 -12.91 6.55 -7.35
CA ILE A 84 -12.49 5.35 -8.07
C ILE A 84 -11.78 4.38 -7.11
N GLY A 85 -10.90 4.89 -6.25
CA GLY A 85 -10.18 4.12 -5.26
C GLY A 85 -11.11 3.41 -4.27
N VAL A 86 -12.17 4.07 -3.79
CA VAL A 86 -13.17 3.44 -2.91
C VAL A 86 -13.91 2.31 -3.63
N VAL A 87 -14.36 2.53 -4.86
CA VAL A 87 -15.05 1.49 -5.65
C VAL A 87 -14.10 0.32 -5.91
N PHE A 88 -12.86 0.59 -6.30
CA PHE A 88 -11.87 -0.43 -6.58
C PHE A 88 -11.49 -1.21 -5.31
N LEU A 89 -11.29 -0.55 -4.18
CA LEU A 89 -11.05 -1.20 -2.89
C LEU A 89 -12.22 -2.09 -2.47
N ALA A 90 -13.46 -1.64 -2.68
CA ALA A 90 -14.65 -2.45 -2.41
C ALA A 90 -14.71 -3.70 -3.29
N LEU A 91 -14.31 -3.60 -4.57
CA LEU A 91 -14.19 -4.76 -5.46
C LEU A 91 -13.10 -5.73 -4.99
N VAL A 92 -11.94 -5.22 -4.57
CA VAL A 92 -10.86 -6.03 -4.01
C VAL A 92 -11.32 -6.75 -2.75
N PHE A 93 -11.98 -6.06 -1.82
CA PHE A 93 -12.53 -6.64 -0.60
C PHE A 93 -13.55 -7.73 -0.93
N THR A 94 -14.44 -7.47 -1.88
CA THR A 94 -15.39 -8.48 -2.34
C THR A 94 -14.67 -9.71 -2.90
N GLY A 95 -13.63 -9.52 -3.71
CA GLY A 95 -12.80 -10.61 -4.22
C GLY A 95 -12.13 -11.44 -3.12
N VAL A 96 -11.58 -10.79 -2.10
CA VAL A 96 -10.98 -11.47 -0.94
C VAL A 96 -12.03 -12.26 -0.15
N LEU A 97 -13.21 -11.68 0.10
CA LEU A 97 -14.30 -12.36 0.80
C LEU A 97 -14.87 -13.54 0.00
N VAL A 98 -14.93 -13.44 -1.33
CA VAL A 98 -15.29 -14.55 -2.22
C VAL A 98 -14.21 -15.62 -2.23
N ALA A 99 -12.93 -15.24 -2.18
CA ALA A 99 -11.82 -16.18 -2.12
C ALA A 99 -11.75 -16.97 -0.79
N TRP A 100 -12.31 -16.42 0.29
CA TRP A 100 -12.34 -17.05 1.61
C TRP A 100 -12.82 -18.51 1.58
N PRO A 101 -14.06 -18.83 1.17
CA PRO A 101 -14.52 -20.22 1.07
C PRO A 101 -13.86 -21.03 -0.08
N LEU A 102 -13.10 -20.38 -0.97
CA LEU A 102 -12.46 -21.03 -2.14
C LEU A 102 -11.04 -21.53 -1.85
N GLY A 103 -10.61 -21.49 -0.59
CA GLY A 103 -9.31 -22.02 -0.14
C GLY A 103 -8.45 -21.02 0.63
N LEU A 104 -8.77 -19.72 0.57
CA LEU A 104 -8.05 -18.72 1.34
C LEU A 104 -8.23 -18.92 2.86
N SER A 105 -9.38 -19.42 3.32
CA SER A 105 -9.58 -19.70 4.76
C SER A 105 -8.56 -20.72 5.28
N GLY A 106 -8.34 -21.82 4.57
CA GLY A 106 -7.33 -22.82 4.93
C GLY A 106 -5.89 -22.31 4.86
N MET A 107 -5.58 -21.39 3.95
CA MET A 107 -4.27 -20.71 3.91
C MET A 107 -4.06 -19.78 5.11
N LEU A 108 -5.15 -19.27 5.68
CA LEU A 108 -5.14 -18.39 6.84
C LEU A 108 -5.53 -19.15 8.12
N ASP A 109 -5.36 -20.47 8.17
CA ASP A 109 -5.65 -21.32 9.33
C ASP A 109 -7.09 -21.15 9.88
N ASP A 110 -8.05 -20.85 9.00
CA ASP A 110 -9.44 -20.49 9.29
C ASP A 110 -9.60 -19.33 10.30
N ARG A 111 -8.57 -18.49 10.41
CA ARG A 111 -8.49 -17.38 11.35
C ARG A 111 -9.08 -16.08 10.78
N PRO A 112 -10.23 -15.60 11.27
CA PRO A 112 -10.85 -14.38 10.76
C PRO A 112 -10.06 -13.11 11.12
N ASP A 113 -9.21 -13.17 12.14
CA ASP A 113 -8.30 -12.06 12.49
C ASP A 113 -7.20 -11.87 11.43
N LEU A 114 -6.72 -12.94 10.80
CA LEU A 114 -5.79 -12.84 9.66
C LEU A 114 -6.47 -12.31 8.41
N LEU A 115 -7.74 -12.67 8.17
CA LEU A 115 -8.55 -12.06 7.12
C LEU A 115 -8.71 -10.55 7.34
N ALA A 116 -9.02 -10.14 8.57
CA ALA A 116 -9.14 -8.72 8.92
C ALA A 116 -7.81 -7.99 8.71
N ALA A 117 -6.68 -8.60 9.10
CA ALA A 117 -5.35 -8.04 8.87
C ALA A 117 -5.04 -7.87 7.37
N LEU A 118 -5.40 -8.84 6.53
CA LEU A 118 -5.26 -8.74 5.07
C LEU A 118 -6.07 -7.58 4.48
N LEU A 119 -7.35 -7.47 4.86
CA LEU A 119 -8.23 -6.39 4.38
C LEU A 119 -7.72 -5.02 4.82
N LEU A 120 -7.29 -4.87 6.08
CA LEU A 120 -6.71 -3.64 6.59
C LEU A 120 -5.39 -3.28 5.89
N GLY A 121 -4.52 -4.27 5.64
CA GLY A 121 -3.28 -4.07 4.90
C GLY A 121 -3.51 -3.58 3.47
N LEU A 122 -4.48 -4.17 2.75
CA LEU A 122 -4.85 -3.73 1.40
C LEU A 122 -5.49 -2.33 1.39
N ALA A 123 -6.32 -2.01 2.37
CA ALA A 123 -6.86 -0.66 2.51
C ALA A 123 -5.76 0.36 2.78
N ALA A 124 -4.84 0.06 3.71
CA ALA A 124 -3.69 0.91 3.98
C ALA A 124 -2.90 1.17 2.70
N PHE A 125 -2.56 0.13 1.93
CA PHE A 125 -1.90 0.23 0.62
C PHE A 125 -2.66 1.13 -0.36
N ALA A 126 -3.98 0.96 -0.49
CA ALA A 126 -4.79 1.77 -1.39
C ALA A 126 -4.72 3.27 -1.05
N PHE A 127 -4.78 3.63 0.24
CA PHE A 127 -4.63 5.02 0.67
C PHE A 127 -3.22 5.56 0.43
N ALA A 128 -2.22 4.73 0.71
CA ALA A 128 -0.81 5.03 0.54
C ALA A 128 -0.46 5.36 -0.92
N GLU A 129 -0.86 4.50 -1.85
CA GLU A 129 -0.60 4.64 -3.28
C GLU A 129 -1.34 5.85 -3.88
N LEU A 130 -2.56 6.15 -3.43
CA LEU A 130 -3.26 7.38 -3.81
C LEU A 130 -2.51 8.64 -3.34
N GLY A 131 -2.00 8.63 -2.11
CA GLY A 131 -1.19 9.73 -1.57
C GLY A 131 0.11 9.92 -2.37
N ARG A 132 0.81 8.83 -2.66
CA ARG A 132 2.03 8.81 -3.47
C ARG A 132 1.82 9.37 -4.86
N GLY A 133 0.75 8.96 -5.56
CA GLY A 133 0.45 9.46 -6.89
C GLY A 133 0.32 10.99 -6.95
N ILE A 134 -0.33 11.58 -5.94
CA ILE A 134 -0.49 13.03 -5.86
C ILE A 134 0.83 13.74 -5.56
N LEU A 135 1.61 13.24 -4.60
CA LEU A 135 2.90 13.83 -4.22
C LEU A 135 3.88 13.79 -5.39
N SER A 136 3.96 12.65 -6.08
CA SER A 136 4.80 12.45 -7.26
C SER A 136 4.37 13.37 -8.41
N GLY A 137 3.08 13.43 -8.72
CA GLY A 137 2.54 14.30 -9.78
C GLY A 137 2.69 15.80 -9.51
N ARG A 138 2.90 16.21 -8.25
CA ARG A 138 3.18 17.61 -7.85
C ARG A 138 4.67 17.92 -7.71
N HIS A 139 5.56 16.97 -7.99
CA HIS A 139 7.01 17.09 -7.79
C HIS A 139 7.43 17.36 -6.32
N LEU A 140 6.64 16.92 -5.34
CA LEU A 140 6.92 17.09 -3.90
C LEU A 140 7.80 15.95 -3.36
N PHE A 141 9.00 15.79 -3.92
CA PHE A 141 9.89 14.65 -3.66
C PHE A 141 10.41 14.56 -2.22
N THR A 142 10.51 15.68 -1.50
CA THR A 142 10.88 15.71 -0.07
C THR A 142 9.80 15.08 0.81
N GLU A 143 8.52 15.38 0.54
CA GLU A 143 7.40 14.78 1.27
C GLU A 143 7.20 13.30 0.86
N TYR A 144 7.51 12.97 -0.39
CA TYR A 144 7.56 11.58 -0.87
C TYR A 144 8.61 10.75 -0.13
N GLY A 145 9.80 11.31 0.16
CA GLY A 145 10.83 10.66 0.97
C GLY A 145 10.40 10.43 2.43
N ARG A 146 9.64 11.36 3.02
CA ARG A 146 9.07 11.20 4.37
C ARG A 146 8.01 10.11 4.44
N TYR A 147 7.22 9.95 3.38
CA TYR A 147 6.23 8.89 3.28
C TYR A 147 6.88 7.49 3.40
N PHE A 148 7.98 7.23 2.69
CA PHE A 148 8.68 5.94 2.80
C PHE A 148 9.22 5.66 4.20
N ALA A 149 9.70 6.70 4.91
CA ALA A 149 10.14 6.54 6.29
C ALA A 149 8.99 6.21 7.25
N ALA A 150 7.76 6.64 6.95
CA ALA A 150 6.56 6.38 7.74
C ALA A 150 5.85 5.07 7.39
N GLU A 151 6.11 4.51 6.21
CA GLU A 151 5.58 3.21 5.77
C GLU A 151 6.29 2.02 6.47
N GLY A 152 7.49 2.26 7.01
CA GLY A 152 8.32 1.25 7.69
C GLY A 152 7.79 0.78 9.02
#